data_AF-A0A6M3IF47-F1
#
_entry.id   AF-A0A6M3IF47-F1
#
_cell.length_a   1.000
_cell.length_b   1.000
_cell.length_c   1.000
_cell.angle_alpha   90.00
_cell.angle_beta   90.00
_cell.angle_gamma   90.00
#
_symmetry.space_group_name_H-M   'P 1'
#
loop_
_entity.id
_entity.type
_entity.pdbx_description
1 polymer ?
#
loop_
_entity_poly.entity_id
_entity_poly.type
_entity_poly.pdbx_seq_one_letter_code
_entity_poly.pdbx_strand_id
1 'polypeptide(L)'
;MAYLRTPNVILPKQPFDYFAVCNGIAFGIEAKSMHVPRFDLEHIPEHQKNGLKDIEFAGGKGFLLFSFREIKPVSCYACPINAFTQLEFRAKAEGRKSLPQDWIVEVSKEIRRIPRNGWNLEPLFLDIEQ
;
A
#
# COMPACT_ATOMS: atom_id res chain seq x y z
N MET A 1 -6.89 18.46 2.80
CA MET A 1 -5.50 18.16 2.38
C MET A 1 -4.56 18.38 3.54
N ALA A 2 -3.57 17.50 3.74
CA ALA A 2 -2.55 17.66 4.78
C ALA A 2 -1.33 18.41 4.20
N TYR A 3 -0.75 19.32 4.98
CA TYR A 3 0.41 20.12 4.56
C TYR A 3 1.64 19.79 5.40
N LEU A 4 2.81 19.78 4.78
CA LEU A 4 4.11 19.92 5.40
C LEU A 4 4.38 21.42 5.59
N ARG A 5 4.75 21.82 6.81
CA ARG A 5 5.16 23.18 7.12
C ARG A 5 6.61 23.18 7.55
N THR A 6 7.46 23.82 6.77
CA THR A 6 8.83 24.17 7.13
C THR A 6 8.95 25.69 7.14
N PRO A 7 9.99 26.29 7.77
CA PRO A 7 10.20 27.72 7.69
C PRO A 7 10.20 28.18 6.23
N ASN A 8 9.31 29.12 5.88
CA ASN A 8 9.12 29.69 4.55
C ASN A 8 8.51 28.78 3.46
N VAL A 9 8.06 27.56 3.77
CA VAL A 9 7.42 26.68 2.76
C VAL A 9 6.20 25.94 3.34
N ILE A 10 5.10 25.96 2.59
CA ILE A 10 3.91 25.14 2.82
C ILE A 10 3.72 24.26 1.59
N LEU A 11 3.87 22.95 1.75
CA LEU A 11 3.72 21.98 0.66
C LEU A 11 2.62 20.98 1.01
N PRO A 12 1.83 20.48 0.05
CA PRO A 12 1.03 19.28 0.26
C PRO A 12 1.92 18.12 0.72
N LYS A 13 1.44 17.30 1.66
CA LYS A 13 2.14 16.04 2.00
C LYS A 13 2.11 15.12 0.78
N GLN A 14 3.20 14.34 0.61
CA GLN A 14 3.29 13.38 -0.48
C GLN A 14 2.14 12.37 -0.42
N PRO A 15 1.45 12.11 -1.55
CA PRO A 15 0.28 11.24 -1.58
C PRO A 15 0.62 9.75 -1.44
N PHE A 16 1.86 9.35 -1.71
CA PHE A 16 2.38 8.00 -1.55
C PHE A 16 3.89 8.02 -1.85
N ASP A 17 4.61 7.00 -1.39
CA ASP A 17 6.08 6.95 -1.48
C ASP A 17 6.62 6.74 -2.91
N TYR A 18 5.94 5.93 -3.74
CA TYR A 18 6.45 5.56 -5.06
C TYR A 18 5.41 5.78 -6.16
N PHE A 19 5.90 6.23 -7.32
CA PHE A 19 5.11 6.44 -8.52
C PHE A 19 5.79 5.77 -9.71
N ALA A 20 5.00 5.12 -10.57
CA ALA A 20 5.50 4.56 -11.82
C ALA A 20 4.46 4.73 -12.94
N VAL A 21 4.92 4.73 -14.19
CA VAL A 21 4.07 4.57 -15.38
C VAL A 21 4.60 3.40 -16.18
N CYS A 22 3.75 2.41 -16.43
CA CYS A 22 4.08 1.24 -17.23
C CYS A 22 2.93 0.96 -18.20
N ASN A 23 3.24 0.74 -19.48
CA ASN A 23 2.27 0.49 -20.53
C ASN A 23 1.10 1.51 -20.57
N GLY A 24 1.41 2.78 -20.34
CA GLY A 24 0.41 3.86 -20.31
C GLY A 24 -0.46 3.94 -19.05
N ILE A 25 -0.24 3.06 -18.08
CA ILE A 25 -0.99 3.01 -16.81
C ILE A 25 -0.12 3.59 -15.70
N ALA A 26 -0.70 4.52 -14.93
CA ALA A 26 -0.06 5.11 -13.75
C ALA A 26 -0.24 4.20 -12.52
N PHE A 27 0.79 4.11 -11.69
CA PHE A 27 0.83 3.31 -10.48
C PHE A 27 1.25 4.17 -9.30
N GLY A 28 0.39 4.24 -8.28
CA GLY A 28 0.73 4.79 -6.96
C GLY A 28 1.00 3.66 -5.99
N ILE A 29 2.10 3.72 -5.25
CA ILE A 29 2.48 2.66 -4.31
C ILE A 29 2.92 3.28 -2.98
N GLU A 30 2.29 2.83 -1.90
CA GLU A 30 2.69 3.12 -0.52
C GLU A 30 3.30 1.86 0.10
N ALA A 31 4.40 1.97 0.86
CA ALA A 31 5.05 0.81 1.46
C ALA A 31 5.11 0.88 2.98
N LYS A 32 4.66 -0.18 3.65
CA LYS A 32 4.71 -0.31 5.12
C LYS A 32 5.42 -1.61 5.50
N SER A 33 6.13 -1.55 6.63
CA SER A 33 6.81 -2.72 7.18
C SER A 33 6.49 -2.90 8.65
N MET A 34 6.27 -4.14 9.05
CA MET A 34 5.80 -4.50 10.39
C MET A 34 6.67 -5.64 10.93
N HIS A 35 6.95 -5.58 12.24
CA HIS A 35 7.64 -6.65 12.98
C HIS A 35 6.67 -7.46 13.86
N VAL A 36 5.38 -7.40 13.53
CA VAL A 36 4.26 -8.10 14.19
C VAL A 36 3.31 -8.63 13.11
N PRO A 37 2.46 -9.64 13.38
CA PRO A 37 1.63 -10.30 12.37
C PRO A 37 0.30 -9.56 12.18
N ARG A 38 0.38 -8.22 12.16
CA ARG A 38 -0.76 -7.31 11.98
C ARG A 38 -0.29 -5.95 11.45
N PHE A 39 -1.21 -5.19 10.90
CA PHE A 39 -1.00 -3.80 10.49
C PHE A 39 -1.91 -2.86 11.28
N ASP A 40 -1.33 -1.92 12.02
CA ASP A 40 -2.10 -0.90 12.73
C ASP A 40 -2.60 0.18 11.76
N LEU A 41 -3.90 0.47 11.75
CA LEU A 41 -4.55 1.33 10.75
C LEU A 41 -4.04 2.78 10.79
N GLU A 42 -3.54 3.23 11.93
CA GLU A 42 -2.95 4.57 12.08
C GLU A 42 -1.65 4.75 11.28
N HIS A 43 -0.98 3.66 10.92
CA HIS A 43 0.27 3.71 10.16
C HIS A 43 0.08 4.11 8.70
N ILE A 44 -1.16 4.21 8.21
CA ILE A 44 -1.46 4.84 6.92
C ILE A 44 -2.34 6.09 7.11
N PRO A 45 -1.73 7.29 7.05
CA PRO A 45 -2.47 8.54 7.07
C PRO A 45 -3.52 8.64 5.95
N GLU A 46 -4.63 9.34 6.23
CA GLU A 46 -5.74 9.50 5.28
C GLU A 46 -5.32 10.13 3.94
N HIS A 47 -4.37 11.06 3.96
CA HIS A 47 -3.87 11.67 2.71
C HIS A 47 -3.17 10.66 1.80
N GLN A 48 -2.54 9.62 2.36
CA GLN A 48 -1.91 8.57 1.55
C GLN A 48 -2.98 7.68 0.89
N LYS A 49 -4.00 7.30 1.66
CA LYS A 49 -5.16 6.55 1.13
C LYS A 49 -5.88 7.31 0.03
N ASN A 50 -6.12 8.61 0.23
CA ASN A 50 -6.76 9.45 -0.78
C ASN A 50 -5.89 9.57 -2.02
N GLY A 51 -4.57 9.75 -1.87
CA GLY A 51 -3.65 9.78 -2.99
C GLY A 51 -3.73 8.52 -3.86
N LEU A 52 -3.76 7.34 -3.24
CA LEU A 52 -3.91 6.07 -3.97
C LEU A 52 -5.29 5.94 -4.64
N LYS A 53 -6.37 6.36 -3.98
CA LYS A 53 -7.73 6.37 -4.55
C LYS A 53 -7.86 7.34 -5.73
N ASP A 54 -7.21 8.50 -5.64
CA ASP A 54 -7.20 9.51 -6.71
C ASP A 54 -6.50 8.96 -7.97
N ILE A 55 -5.42 8.17 -7.80
CA ILE A 55 -4.76 7.46 -8.90
C ILE A 55 -5.71 6.46 -9.56
N GLU A 56 -6.42 5.63 -8.78
CA GLU A 56 -7.40 4.69 -9.35
C GLU A 56 -8.55 5.42 -10.05
N PHE A 57 -9.05 6.51 -9.46
CA PHE A 57 -10.09 7.33 -10.06
C PHE A 57 -9.66 7.93 -11.42
N ALA A 58 -8.38 8.25 -11.57
CA ALA A 58 -7.80 8.73 -12.82
C ALA A 58 -7.49 7.63 -13.85
N GLY A 59 -7.86 6.37 -13.58
CA GLY A 59 -7.60 5.22 -14.45
C GLY A 59 -6.24 4.54 -14.24
N GLY A 60 -5.52 4.91 -13.18
CA GLY A 60 -4.32 4.22 -12.73
C GLY A 60 -4.62 3.06 -11.77
N LYS A 61 -3.60 2.58 -11.08
CA LYS A 61 -3.69 1.52 -10.05
C LYS A 61 -3.01 1.95 -8.76
N GLY A 62 -3.67 1.76 -7.62
CA GLY A 62 -3.15 2.10 -6.31
C GLY A 62 -2.85 0.85 -5.47
N PHE A 63 -1.64 0.74 -4.92
CA PHE A 63 -1.25 -0.41 -4.10
C PHE A 63 -0.65 0.01 -2.76
N LEU A 64 -0.92 -0.79 -1.73
CA LEU A 64 -0.15 -0.83 -0.49
C LEU A 64 0.74 -2.08 -0.50
N LEU A 65 2.03 -1.91 -0.24
CA LEU A 65 2.96 -3.00 0.00
C LEU A 65 3.10 -3.24 1.51
N PHE A 66 2.81 -4.45 1.94
CA PHE A 66 2.91 -4.88 3.33
C PHE A 66 4.06 -5.87 3.50
N SER A 67 5.14 -5.43 4.15
CA SER A 67 6.28 -6.29 4.48
C SER A 67 6.19 -6.79 5.92
N PHE A 68 5.92 -8.08 6.11
CA PHE A 68 5.91 -8.74 7.42
C PHE A 68 7.30 -9.33 7.71
N ARG A 69 7.94 -8.83 8.76
CA ARG A 69 9.36 -9.09 9.08
C ARG A 69 9.59 -9.91 10.34
N GLU A 70 8.52 -10.25 11.05
CA GLU A 70 8.58 -11.04 12.28
C GLU A 70 9.14 -12.45 12.01
N ILE A 71 8.62 -13.12 10.99
CA ILE A 71 9.00 -14.49 10.62
C ILE A 71 9.86 -14.46 9.36
N LYS A 72 10.89 -15.31 9.32
CA LYS A 72 11.70 -15.56 8.13
C LYS A 72 11.19 -16.81 7.38
N PRO A 73 11.18 -16.80 6.03
CA PRO A 73 11.58 -15.70 5.16
C PRO A 73 10.61 -14.50 5.25
N VAL A 74 11.16 -13.28 5.13
CA VAL A 74 10.33 -12.07 5.08
C VAL A 74 9.36 -12.21 3.90
N SER A 75 8.10 -11.90 4.14
CA SER A 75 7.06 -11.88 3.11
C SER A 75 6.62 -10.45 2.79
N CYS A 76 6.19 -10.24 1.56
CA CYS A 76 5.69 -8.96 1.07
C CYS A 76 4.42 -9.20 0.26
N TYR A 77 3.39 -8.41 0.52
CA TYR A 77 2.09 -8.53 -0.14
C TYR A 77 1.68 -7.19 -0.73
N ALA A 78 1.20 -7.21 -1.96
CA ALA A 78 0.64 -6.05 -2.62
C ALA A 78 -0.89 -6.10 -2.56
N CYS A 79 -1.46 -5.16 -1.80
CA CYS A 79 -2.89 -5.01 -1.61
C CYS A 79 -3.39 -3.84 -2.46
N PRO A 80 -4.34 -4.07 -3.38
CA PRO A 80 -5.05 -2.98 -4.05
C PRO A 80 -5.73 -2.04 -3.04
N ILE A 81 -5.72 -0.72 -3.30
CA ILE A 81 -6.30 0.26 -2.35
C ILE A 81 -7.81 0.08 -2.15
N ASN A 82 -8.53 -0.39 -3.17
CA ASN A 82 -9.95 -0.73 -3.04
C ASN A 82 -10.18 -1.89 -2.05
N ALA A 83 -9.40 -2.97 -2.14
CA ALA A 83 -9.44 -4.12 -1.24
C ALA A 83 -9.03 -3.71 0.19
N PHE A 84 -7.97 -2.91 0.34
CA PHE A 84 -7.58 -2.36 1.63
C PHE A 84 -8.70 -1.51 2.26
N THR A 85 -9.40 -0.69 1.47
CA THR A 85 -10.51 0.14 1.97
C THR A 85 -11.66 -0.73 2.50
N GLN A 86 -11.94 -1.85 1.86
CA GLN A 86 -12.95 -2.82 2.34
C GLN A 86 -12.51 -3.49 3.64
N LEU A 87 -11.24 -3.91 3.75
CA LEU A 87 -10.68 -4.43 4.99
C LEU A 87 -10.73 -3.41 6.12
N GLU A 88 -10.36 -2.15 5.85
CA GLU A 88 -10.42 -1.06 6.83
C GLU A 88 -11.85 -0.83 7.31
N PHE A 89 -12.83 -0.80 6.39
CA PHE A 89 -14.25 -0.65 6.72
C PHE A 89 -14.73 -1.79 7.62
N ARG A 90 -14.44 -3.04 7.25
CA ARG A 90 -14.78 -4.23 8.06
C ARG A 90 -14.15 -4.16 9.44
N ALA A 91 -12.85 -3.87 9.53
CA ALA A 91 -12.14 -3.79 10.80
C ALA A 91 -12.73 -2.72 11.72
N LYS A 92 -13.07 -1.54 11.19
CA LYS A 92 -13.73 -0.48 11.96
C LYS A 92 -15.12 -0.88 12.43
N ALA A 93 -15.91 -1.57 11.59
CA ALA A 93 -17.23 -2.09 11.98
C ALA A 93 -17.13 -3.11 13.12
N GLU A 94 -16.06 -3.90 13.15
CA GLU A 94 -15.74 -4.85 14.23
C GLU A 94 -15.02 -4.19 15.44
N GLY A 95 -14.84 -2.85 15.45
CA GLY A 95 -14.17 -2.13 16.53
C GLY A 95 -12.64 -2.34 16.61
N ARG A 96 -12.03 -2.89 15.56
CA ARG A 96 -10.59 -3.17 15.47
C ARG A 96 -9.81 -1.94 15.02
N LYS A 97 -8.62 -1.74 15.58
CA LYS A 97 -7.66 -0.69 15.18
C LYS A 97 -6.51 -1.22 14.31
N SER A 98 -6.50 -2.52 14.04
CA SER A 98 -5.46 -3.22 13.30
C SER A 98 -6.03 -4.34 12.44
N LEU A 99 -5.41 -4.57 11.29
CA LEU A 99 -5.69 -5.69 10.39
C LEU A 99 -4.77 -6.86 10.69
N PRO A 100 -5.30 -8.05 11.00
CA PRO A 100 -4.53 -9.30 11.03
C PRO A 100 -3.79 -9.56 9.71
N GLN A 101 -2.63 -10.22 9.77
CA GLN A 101 -1.84 -10.55 8.57
C GLN A 101 -2.62 -11.43 7.59
N ASP A 102 -3.33 -12.44 8.07
CA ASP A 102 -4.13 -13.37 7.27
C ASP A 102 -5.19 -12.64 6.43
N TRP A 103 -5.85 -11.63 6.98
CA TRP A 103 -6.81 -10.80 6.24
C TRP A 103 -6.15 -10.03 5.09
N ILE A 104 -4.95 -9.52 5.32
CA ILE A 104 -4.18 -8.82 4.28
C ILE A 104 -3.78 -9.80 3.19
N VAL A 105 -3.27 -10.98 3.58
CA VAL A 105 -2.85 -12.03 2.65
C VAL A 105 -4.00 -12.47 1.75
N GLU A 106 -5.20 -12.67 2.32
CA GLU A 106 -6.39 -13.12 1.60
C GLU A 106 -6.75 -12.27 0.38
N VAL A 107 -6.52 -10.95 0.47
CA VAL A 107 -6.91 -9.98 -0.58
C VAL A 107 -5.71 -9.44 -1.37
N SER A 108 -4.52 -9.96 -1.15
CA SER A 108 -3.27 -9.41 -1.71
C SER A 108 -2.53 -10.40 -2.58
N LYS A 109 -1.74 -9.88 -3.52
CA LYS A 109 -0.79 -10.68 -4.29
C LYS A 109 0.54 -10.77 -3.53
N GLU A 110 1.07 -11.97 -3.33
CA GLU A 110 2.41 -12.12 -2.78
C GLU A 110 3.46 -11.64 -3.77
N ILE A 111 4.41 -10.85 -3.27
CA ILE A 111 5.51 -10.27 -4.05
C ILE A 111 6.79 -11.03 -3.75
N ARG A 112 7.31 -11.72 -4.77
CA ARG A 112 8.51 -12.55 -4.65
C ARG A 112 9.73 -11.71 -4.30
N ARG A 113 10.52 -12.18 -3.32
CA ARG A 113 11.83 -11.61 -3.02
C ARG A 113 12.85 -11.97 -4.11
N ILE A 114 13.61 -10.99 -4.58
CA ILE A 114 14.85 -11.17 -5.33
C ILE A 114 16.01 -11.10 -4.30
N PRO A 115 16.73 -12.20 -4.03
CA PRO A 115 17.81 -12.22 -3.06
C PRO A 115 18.81 -11.09 -3.31
N ARG A 116 19.22 -10.40 -2.23
CA ARG A 116 20.17 -9.26 -2.23
C ARG A 116 19.74 -8.00 -3.00
N ASN A 117 18.65 -8.03 -3.77
CA ASN A 117 18.19 -6.89 -4.57
C ASN A 117 16.95 -6.21 -3.96
N GLY A 118 15.89 -6.97 -3.68
CA GLY A 118 14.61 -6.37 -3.27
C GLY A 118 13.41 -7.25 -3.56
N TRP A 119 12.29 -6.62 -3.92
CA TRP A 119 11.01 -7.26 -4.23
C TRP A 119 10.73 -7.18 -5.73
N ASN A 120 10.28 -8.28 -6.36
CA ASN A 120 9.94 -8.26 -7.78
C ASN A 120 8.55 -7.66 -7.98
N LEU A 121 8.48 -6.38 -8.36
CA LEU A 121 7.21 -5.69 -8.64
C LEU A 121 6.72 -5.86 -10.08
N GLU A 122 7.46 -6.55 -10.94
CA GLU A 122 7.04 -6.88 -12.31
C GLU A 122 5.61 -7.45 -12.38
N PRO A 123 5.17 -8.36 -11.49
CA PRO A 123 3.81 -8.90 -11.51
C PRO A 123 2.72 -7.88 -11.19
N LEU A 124 3.06 -6.68 -10.69
CA LEU A 124 2.10 -5.59 -10.51
C LEU A 124 1.95 -4.74 -11.76
N PHE A 125 3.03 -4.62 -12.53
CA PHE A 125 3.10 -3.74 -13.69
C PHE A 125 2.79 -4.46 -15.00
N LEU A 126 3.12 -5.74 -15.11
CA LEU A 126 3.03 -6.49 -16.36
C LEU A 126 1.86 -7.48 -16.39
N ASP A 127 1.44 -8.02 -15.23
CA ASP A 127 0.26 -8.89 -15.14
C ASP A 127 -1.03 -8.06 -15.06
N ILE A 128 -1.16 -7.07 -15.94
CA ILE A 128 -2.40 -6.33 -16.14
C ILE A 128 -3.26 -7.20 -17.05
N GLU A 129 -3.88 -8.25 -16.50
CA GLU A 129 -5.00 -8.87 -17.19
C GLU A 129 -6.05 -7.80 -17.47
N GLN A 130 -6.49 -7.79 -18.73
CA GLN A 130 -7.54 -6.95 -19.32
C GLN A 130 -8.90 -7.28 -18.73
#